data_AF-A0A1F4QCG1-F1
#
_entry.id   AF-A0A1F4QCG1-F1
#
_cell.length_a   1.000
_cell.length_b   1.000
_cell.length_c   1.000
_cell.angle_alpha   90.00
_cell.angle_beta   90.00
_cell.angle_gamma   90.00
#
_symmetry.space_group_name_H-M   'P 1'
#
loop_
_entity.id
_entity.type
_entity.pdbx_description
1 polymer ?
#
loop_
_entity_poly.entity_id
_entity_poly.type
_entity_poly.pdbx_seq_one_letter_code
_entity_poly.pdbx_strand_id
1 'polypeptide(L)'
;MGETGSRYEAVVAPEGRVLELLEHGPNGPPRAVQPASAEGVAILAAGREIHYRFDDERRLRNLPYLEVLEAMRQEIHLTLHKVRHGELLDEPELVPDLLRLLAELEATAAAFQEARKGLPAEA
;
A
#
# COMPACT_ATOMS: atom_id res chain seq x y z
N MET A 1 -3.56 -19.17 22.62
CA MET A 1 -4.48 -18.22 21.93
C MET A 1 -3.74 -17.79 20.68
N GLY A 2 -4.15 -18.30 19.52
CA GLY A 2 -3.39 -18.15 18.28
C GLY A 2 -3.46 -16.71 17.78
N GLU A 3 -2.32 -16.02 17.79
CA GLU A 3 -2.10 -14.94 16.85
C GLU A 3 -2.23 -15.57 15.47
N THR A 4 -3.32 -15.30 14.75
CA THR A 4 -3.33 -15.49 13.30
C THR A 4 -2.29 -14.53 12.74
N GLY A 5 -1.03 -14.96 12.77
CA GLY A 5 0.11 -14.21 12.27
C GLY A 5 -0.10 -13.98 10.79
N SER A 6 0.07 -12.75 10.35
CA SER A 6 -0.03 -12.42 8.93
C SER A 6 0.96 -13.28 8.15
N ARG A 7 0.42 -14.04 7.20
CA ARG A 7 1.15 -14.88 6.26
C ARG A 7 1.97 -14.04 5.27
N TYR A 8 1.60 -12.79 5.06
CA TYR A 8 2.26 -11.90 4.12
C TYR A 8 2.69 -10.58 4.77
N GLU A 9 3.84 -10.06 4.34
CA GLU A 9 4.31 -8.72 4.68
C GLU A 9 4.66 -7.96 3.39
N ALA A 10 4.20 -6.72 3.27
CA ALA A 10 4.46 -5.84 2.16
C ALA A 10 5.08 -4.53 2.65
N VAL A 11 6.17 -4.10 2.04
CA VAL A 11 6.76 -2.78 2.26
C VAL A 11 6.26 -1.84 1.19
N VAL A 12 5.66 -0.72 1.58
CA VAL A 12 4.98 0.22 0.69
C VAL A 12 5.67 1.58 0.73
N ALA A 13 6.09 2.07 -0.43
CA ALA A 13 6.67 3.39 -0.59
C ALA A 13 5.58 4.49 -0.48
N PRO A 14 5.94 5.75 -0.19
CA PRO A 14 4.98 6.85 -0.06
C PRO A 14 4.08 7.05 -1.29
N GLU A 15 4.58 6.77 -2.50
CA GLU A 15 3.83 6.83 -3.75
C GLU A 15 2.90 5.61 -3.97
N GLY A 16 2.79 4.76 -2.95
CA GLY A 16 1.96 3.56 -2.94
C GLY A 16 2.66 2.32 -3.46
N ARG A 17 3.82 2.42 -4.14
CA ARG A 17 4.49 1.25 -4.74
C ARG A 17 4.87 0.21 -3.68
N VAL A 18 4.49 -1.06 -3.90
CA VAL A 18 5.02 -2.18 -3.11
C VAL A 18 6.47 -2.46 -3.52
N LEU A 19 7.40 -2.19 -2.60
CA LEU A 19 8.83 -2.42 -2.78
C LEU A 19 9.20 -3.89 -2.57
N GLU A 20 8.60 -4.50 -1.55
CA GLU A 20 8.86 -5.88 -1.15
C GLU A 20 7.53 -6.56 -0.79
N LEU A 21 7.39 -7.83 -1.14
CA LEU A 21 6.30 -8.69 -0.70
C LEU A 21 6.90 -10.02 -0.26
N LEU A 22 6.70 -10.38 1.00
CA LEU A 22 7.25 -11.57 1.63
C LEU A 22 6.10 -12.46 2.09
N GLU A 23 6.25 -13.76 1.90
CA GLU A 23 5.39 -14.78 2.50
C GLU A 23 6.13 -15.46 3.65
N HIS A 24 5.49 -15.51 4.81
CA HIS A 24 5.93 -16.16 6.02
C HIS A 24 5.20 -17.51 6.17
N GLY A 25 5.94 -18.60 5.99
CA GLY A 25 5.44 -19.95 6.27
C GLY A 25 5.64 -20.35 7.74
N PRO A 26 4.92 -21.38 8.23
CA PRO A 26 4.98 -21.78 9.64
C PRO A 26 6.34 -22.33 10.10
N ASN A 27 7.22 -22.78 9.20
CA ASN A 27 8.49 -23.45 9.56
C ASN A 27 9.63 -23.16 8.57
N GLY A 28 9.74 -21.95 8.00
CA GLY A 28 10.78 -21.66 7.02
C GLY A 28 11.17 -20.19 6.93
N PRO A 29 12.29 -19.88 6.27
CA PRO A 29 12.65 -18.50 5.96
C PRO A 29 11.57 -17.85 5.07
N PRO A 30 11.39 -16.52 5.14
CA PRO A 30 10.43 -15.82 4.29
C PRO A 30 10.72 -16.05 2.80
N ARG A 31 9.67 -16.25 2.01
CA ARG A 31 9.74 -16.35 0.55
C ARG A 31 9.43 -15.00 -0.07
N ALA A 32 10.32 -14.48 -0.90
CA ALA A 32 10.03 -13.28 -1.69
C ALA A 32 9.03 -13.60 -2.80
N VAL A 33 7.98 -12.80 -2.90
CA VAL A 33 6.98 -12.82 -3.97
C VAL A 33 7.13 -11.52 -4.75
N GLN A 34 7.19 -11.59 -6.08
CA GLN A 34 7.27 -10.37 -6.89
C GLN A 34 5.92 -9.64 -6.87
N PRO A 35 5.82 -8.38 -6.42
CA PRO A 35 4.53 -7.69 -6.28
C PRO A 35 3.76 -7.55 -7.59
N ALA A 36 4.47 -7.36 -8.71
CA ALA A 36 3.88 -7.23 -10.05
C ALA A 36 3.61 -8.56 -10.76
N SER A 37 3.97 -9.71 -10.14
CA SER A 37 3.62 -11.01 -10.68
C SER A 37 2.14 -11.33 -10.48
N ALA A 38 1.59 -12.29 -11.24
CA ALA A 38 0.20 -12.71 -11.08
C ALA A 38 -0.11 -13.16 -9.64
N GLU A 39 0.81 -13.89 -9.00
CA GLU A 39 0.71 -14.30 -7.60
C GLU A 39 0.71 -13.09 -6.65
N GLY A 40 1.64 -12.14 -6.83
CA GLY A 40 1.71 -10.94 -6.02
C GLY A 40 0.46 -10.07 -6.12
N VAL A 41 -0.04 -9.86 -7.34
CA VAL A 41 -1.28 -9.10 -7.58
C VAL A 41 -2.48 -9.80 -6.94
N ALA A 42 -2.56 -11.13 -7.01
CA ALA A 42 -3.63 -11.89 -6.36
C ALA A 42 -3.60 -11.76 -4.82
N ILE A 43 -2.42 -11.88 -4.19
CA ILE A 43 -2.25 -11.69 -2.74
C ILE A 43 -2.67 -10.28 -2.33
N LEU A 44 -2.16 -9.27 -3.02
CA LEU A 44 -2.46 -7.86 -2.75
C LEU A 44 -3.94 -7.53 -2.99
N ALA A 45 -4.58 -8.11 -4.01
CA ALA A 45 -5.99 -7.91 -4.29
C ALA A 45 -6.89 -8.59 -3.26
N ALA A 46 -6.50 -9.77 -2.76
CA ALA A 46 -7.23 -10.47 -1.72
C ALA A 46 -7.16 -9.70 -0.38
N GLY A 47 -5.99 -9.16 -0.06
CA GLY A 47 -5.80 -8.33 1.13
C GLY A 47 -5.99 -9.10 2.44
N ARG A 48 -5.81 -10.42 2.45
CA ARG A 48 -5.99 -11.28 3.64
C ARG A 48 -4.65 -11.73 4.19
N GLU A 49 -4.55 -11.79 5.51
CA GLU A 49 -3.34 -12.24 6.23
C GLU A 49 -2.09 -11.45 5.82
N ILE A 50 -2.25 -10.19 5.44
CA ILE A 50 -1.18 -9.32 4.96
C ILE A 50 -0.99 -8.12 5.90
N HIS A 51 0.27 -7.79 6.14
CA HIS A 51 0.70 -6.56 6.80
C HIS A 51 1.36 -5.63 5.78
N TYR A 52 0.89 -4.39 5.70
CA TYR A 52 1.51 -3.31 4.93
C TYR A 52 2.30 -2.43 5.90
N ARG A 53 3.59 -2.28 5.64
CA ARG A 53 4.52 -1.42 6.39
C ARG A 53 4.90 -0.23 5.52
N PHE A 54 4.72 0.98 6.04
CA PHE A 54 5.10 2.23 5.38
C PHE A 54 6.40 2.78 5.97
N ASP A 55 6.50 2.73 7.30
CA ASP A 55 7.68 3.06 8.11
C ASP A 55 7.68 2.18 9.36
N ASP A 56 8.55 2.46 10.33
CA ASP A 56 8.67 1.65 11.55
C ASP A 56 7.42 1.70 12.45
N GLU A 57 6.62 2.77 12.36
CA GLU A 57 5.50 3.06 13.25
C GLU A 57 4.13 2.81 12.59
N ARG A 58 4.03 2.99 11.27
CA ARG A 58 2.77 2.95 10.52
C ARG A 58 2.55 1.64 9.81
N ARG A 59 1.43 0.99 10.14
CA ARG A 59 1.04 -0.30 9.57
C ARG A 59 -0.45 -0.36 9.28
N LEU A 60 -0.80 -0.98 8.16
CA LEU A 60 -2.16 -1.41 7.84
C LEU A 60 -2.17 -2.93 7.69
N ARG A 61 -3.32 -3.56 7.96
CA ARG A 61 -3.43 -5.03 7.89
C ARG A 61 -4.78 -5.46 7.38
N ASN A 62 -4.79 -6.60 6.70
CA ASN A 62 -6.01 -7.28 6.27
C ASN A 62 -6.96 -6.39 5.45
N LEU A 63 -6.38 -5.57 4.58
CA LEU A 63 -7.10 -4.72 3.64
C LEU A 63 -6.65 -5.05 2.21
N PRO A 64 -7.56 -5.09 1.23
CA PRO A 64 -7.18 -5.10 -0.18
C PRO A 64 -6.27 -3.92 -0.50
N TYR A 65 -5.27 -4.14 -1.35
CA TYR A 65 -4.26 -3.12 -1.65
C TYR A 65 -4.86 -1.83 -2.26
N LEU A 66 -5.97 -1.91 -2.99
CA LEU A 66 -6.68 -0.70 -3.45
C LEU A 66 -7.25 0.13 -2.29
N GLU A 67 -7.70 -0.50 -1.20
CA GLU A 67 -8.16 0.20 0.01
C GLU A 67 -6.97 0.81 0.77
N VAL A 68 -5.80 0.18 0.72
CA VAL A 68 -4.56 0.76 1.23
C VAL A 68 -4.19 2.04 0.47
N LEU A 69 -4.20 2.00 -0.86
CA LEU A 69 -3.93 3.18 -1.68
C LEU A 69 -4.97 4.28 -1.44
N GLU A 70 -6.23 3.92 -1.23
CA GLU A 70 -7.29 4.87 -0.87
C GLU A 70 -7.02 5.55 0.48
N ALA A 71 -6.60 4.79 1.50
CA ALA A 71 -6.25 5.34 2.81
C ALA A 71 -5.08 6.33 2.70
N MET A 72 -4.04 5.99 1.93
CA MET A 72 -2.92 6.89 1.65
C MET A 72 -3.39 8.17 0.94
N ARG A 73 -4.28 8.04 -0.04
CA ARG A 73 -4.87 9.19 -0.76
C ARG A 73 -5.59 10.13 0.19
N GLN A 74 -6.41 9.58 1.08
CA GLN A 74 -7.12 10.37 2.09
C GLN A 74 -6.17 11.08 3.04
N GLU A 75 -5.08 10.45 3.45
CA GLU A 75 -4.05 11.08 4.28
C GLU A 75 -3.38 12.27 3.58
N ILE A 76 -3.04 12.14 2.29
CA ILE A 76 -2.47 13.23 1.49
C ILE A 76 -3.48 14.38 1.40
N HIS A 77 -4.76 14.11 1.12
CA HIS A 77 -5.80 15.13 1.07
C HIS A 77 -6.02 15.84 2.41
N LEU A 78 -6.00 15.09 3.52
CA LEU A 78 -6.10 15.67 4.86
C LEU A 78 -4.91 16.58 5.15
N THR A 79 -3.71 16.19 4.75
CA THR A 79 -2.50 17.00 4.89
C THR A 79 -2.60 18.29 4.06
N LEU A 80 -2.99 18.19 2.79
CA LEU A 80 -3.22 19.35 1.92
C LEU A 80 -4.28 20.30 2.50
N HIS A 81 -5.36 19.77 3.08
CA HIS A 81 -6.38 20.56 3.75
C HIS A 81 -5.79 21.35 4.93
N LYS A 82 -5.02 20.70 5.79
CA LYS A 82 -4.35 21.34 6.93
C LYS A 82 -3.37 22.44 6.51
N VAL A 83 -2.57 22.21 5.47
CA VAL A 83 -1.67 23.26 4.93
C VAL A 83 -2.48 24.46 4.43
N ARG A 84 -3.55 24.22 3.66
CA ARG A 84 -4.40 25.29 3.12
C ARG A 84 -5.07 26.13 4.20
N HIS A 85 -5.44 25.52 5.32
CA HIS A 85 -6.09 26.21 6.44
C HIS A 85 -5.11 26.82 7.45
N GLY A 86 -3.80 26.76 7.18
CA GLY A 86 -2.79 27.27 8.09
C GLY A 86 -2.77 26.52 9.41
N GLU A 87 -3.14 25.24 9.42
CA GLU A 87 -2.95 24.35 10.58
C GLU A 87 -1.52 23.78 10.60
N LEU A 88 -0.87 23.76 9.44
CA LEU A 88 0.56 23.52 9.26
C LEU A 88 1.19 24.87 8.88
N LEU A 89 1.40 25.72 9.89
CA LEU A 89 1.74 27.14 9.74
C LEU A 89 3.08 27.42 9.05
N ASP A 90 3.94 26.41 8.86
CA ASP A 90 5.34 26.61 8.47
C ASP A 90 5.78 25.86 7.19
N GLU A 91 4.88 25.23 6.42
CA GLU A 91 5.29 24.35 5.31
C GLU A 91 4.47 24.48 3.99
N PRO A 92 4.19 25.69 3.47
CA PRO A 92 3.51 25.86 2.18
C PRO A 92 4.31 25.27 1.00
N GLU A 93 5.63 25.14 1.13
CA GLU A 93 6.51 24.47 0.16
C GLU A 93 6.24 22.99 -0.01
N LEU A 94 5.49 22.34 0.89
CA LEU A 94 5.15 20.92 0.77
C LEU A 94 4.00 20.68 -0.23
N VAL A 95 3.23 21.72 -0.58
CA VAL A 95 2.06 21.56 -1.47
C VAL A 95 2.43 20.94 -2.82
N PRO A 96 3.47 21.39 -3.55
CA PRO A 96 3.90 20.76 -4.80
C PRO A 96 4.29 19.28 -4.63
N ASP A 97 4.98 18.94 -3.55
CA ASP A 97 5.38 17.56 -3.27
C ASP A 97 4.19 16.66 -2.95
N LEU A 98 3.23 17.14 -2.16
CA LEU A 98 1.98 16.42 -1.87
C LEU A 98 1.14 16.21 -3.14
N LEU A 99 1.08 17.19 -4.03
CA LEU A 99 0.37 17.06 -5.32
C LEU A 99 1.08 16.08 -6.26
N ARG A 100 2.42 16.10 -6.30
CA ARG A 100 3.20 15.12 -7.06
C ARG A 100 2.97 13.70 -6.52
N LEU A 101 3.02 13.54 -5.19
CA LEU A 101 2.79 12.26 -4.54
C LEU A 101 1.39 11.71 -4.82
N LEU A 102 0.37 12.58 -4.80
CA LEU A 102 -0.99 12.20 -5.16
C LEU A 102 -1.08 11.66 -6.60
N ALA A 103 -0.45 12.34 -7.55
CA ALA A 103 -0.44 11.89 -8.95
C ALA A 103 0.29 10.54 -9.13
N GLU A 104 1.41 10.34 -8.43
CA GLU A 104 2.14 9.07 -8.44
C GLU A 104 1.33 7.93 -7.81
N LEU A 105 0.59 8.23 -6.73
CA LEU A 105 -0.31 7.28 -6.08
C LEU A 105 -1.47 6.87 -6.99
N GLU A 106 -2.09 7.83 -7.68
CA GLU A 106 -3.15 7.56 -8.66
C GLU A 106 -2.64 6.70 -9.83
N ALA A 107 -1.42 6.99 -10.33
CA ALA A 107 -0.78 6.18 -11.35
C ALA A 107 -0.50 4.74 -10.87
N THR A 108 -0.06 4.56 -9.62
CA THR A 108 0.13 3.25 -9.00
C THR A 108 -1.18 2.48 -8.89
N ALA A 109 -2.27 3.15 -8.46
CA ALA A 109 -3.59 2.54 -8.37
C ALA A 109 -4.10 2.08 -9.74
N ALA A 110 -3.96 2.93 -10.77
CA ALA A 110 -4.34 2.59 -12.14
C ALA A 110 -3.53 1.40 -12.67
N ALA A 111 -2.20 1.40 -12.50
CA ALA A 111 -1.34 0.30 -12.92
C ALA A 111 -1.72 -1.02 -12.23
N PHE A 112 -2.04 -0.99 -10.94
CA PHE A 112 -2.48 -2.18 -10.21
C PHE A 112 -3.83 -2.70 -10.71
N GLN A 113 -4.79 -1.79 -10.98
CA GLN A 113 -6.08 -2.17 -11.55
C GLN A 113 -5.92 -2.85 -12.91
N GLU A 114 -5.06 -2.34 -13.78
CA GLU A 114 -4.76 -2.99 -15.06
C GLU A 114 -4.11 -4.37 -14.87
N ALA A 115 -3.14 -4.50 -13.98
CA ALA A 115 -2.51 -5.78 -13.66
C ALA A 115 -3.53 -6.81 -13.14
N ARG A 116 -4.49 -6.37 -12.32
CA ARG A 116 -5.56 -7.22 -11.77
C ARG A 116 -6.54 -7.69 -12.85
N LYS A 117 -6.86 -6.88 -13.86
CA LYS A 117 -7.74 -7.29 -14.97
C LYS A 117 -7.17 -8.47 -15.76
N GLY A 118 -5.85 -8.64 -15.77
CA GLY A 118 -5.17 -9.76 -16.39
C GLY A 118 -5.23 -11.07 -15.60
N LEU A 119 -5.77 -11.06 -14.38
CA LEU A 119 -5.94 -12.27 -13.58
C LEU A 119 -7.23 -13.01 -13.96
N PRO A 120 -7.20 -14.35 -14.01
CA PRO A 120 -8.43 -15.14 -14.14
C PRO A 120 -9.36 -14.81 -12.96
N ALA A 121 -10.66 -14.71 -13.23
CA ALA A 121 -11.64 -14.25 -12.24
C ALA A 121 -11.76 -15.14 -10.99
N GLU A 122 -11.20 -16.36 -11.01
CA GLU A 122 -11.33 -17.33 -9.94
C GLU A 122 -10.11 -18.25 -9.91
N ALA A 123 -9.51 -18.38 -8.72
CA ALA A 123 -8.82 -19.57 -8.24
C ALA A 123 -9.09 -19.69 -6.74
#